data_AF-A0A5N3V2Q3-F1
#
_entry.id   AF-A0A5N3V2Q3-F1
#
_cell.length_a   1.000
_cell.length_b   1.000
_cell.length_c   1.000
_cell.angle_alpha   90.00
_cell.angle_beta   90.00
_cell.angle_gamma   90.00
#
_symmetry.space_group_name_H-M   'P 1'
#
loop_
_entity.id
_entity.type
_entity.pdbx_description
1 polymer ?
#
loop_
_entity_poly.entity_id
_entity_poly.type
_entity_poly.pdbx_seq_one_letter_code
_entity_poly.pdbx_strand_id
1 'polypeptide(L)'
;MCNKLPQQITTTNYDKLSSLKQQSFISPKIQYGWILYSKSLYMSRVNIICGPFLKDNLTIQSVAASSIVTLYFTDLGQQVSWTTVFLAEYTGPLLIYLLFYLRIPYIYDMKESSRRLCHPVVHLACFCHCIHYIRYLLETLFVHKVSAGHTPLKNLIKSCAFYWGFTSWIAYYINHPRYTPPSFGYRQVAVSAINFLICEAGNHFINVVLAHPNHTGNNACFPSPNYNPFTWMFFLVSCPNYTYEIGSWISFTIMTQTLPVGIFTLLMSIQMSLWAQKKHKIYLKKFNSYMHRKSAMIPFIL
;
A
#
# COMPACT_ATOMS: atom_id res chain seq x y z
N MET A 1 14.00 -27.39 9.66
CA MET A 1 13.75 -28.49 8.71
C MET A 1 13.40 -27.90 7.35
N CYS A 2 14.39 -27.76 6.47
CA CYS A 2 14.25 -27.18 5.14
C CYS A 2 14.36 -28.33 4.12
N ASN A 3 13.27 -29.05 3.89
CA ASN A 3 13.22 -30.13 2.89
C ASN A 3 12.37 -29.67 1.71
N LYS A 4 12.98 -28.90 0.80
CA LYS A 4 12.65 -28.91 -0.62
C LYS A 4 13.96 -28.87 -1.39
N LEU A 5 14.23 -29.94 -2.14
CA LEU A 5 15.43 -30.16 -2.92
C LEU A 5 15.70 -28.95 -3.84
N PRO A 6 16.87 -28.29 -3.74
CA PRO A 6 17.29 -27.33 -4.76
C PRO A 6 17.65 -28.08 -6.04
N GLN A 7 17.20 -27.59 -7.19
CA GLN A 7 17.75 -28.01 -8.47
C GLN A 7 19.21 -27.55 -8.52
N GLN A 8 20.12 -28.52 -8.49
CA GLN A 8 21.56 -28.33 -8.48
C GLN A 8 22.04 -28.37 -9.93
N ILE A 9 22.48 -27.23 -10.47
CA ILE A 9 23.20 -27.21 -11.75
C ILE A 9 24.67 -26.99 -11.43
N THR A 10 25.42 -28.09 -11.38
CA THR A 10 26.88 -28.09 -11.25
C THR A 10 27.47 -28.23 -12.64
N THR A 11 28.01 -27.16 -13.21
CA THR A 11 28.75 -27.24 -14.49
C THR A 11 30.20 -27.57 -14.20
N THR A 12 30.55 -28.85 -14.28
CA THR A 12 31.94 -29.32 -14.41
C THR A 12 31.98 -30.48 -15.40
N ASN A 13 32.84 -30.32 -16.42
CA ASN A 13 33.26 -31.26 -17.46
C ASN A 13 32.34 -31.49 -18.67
N TYR A 14 33.01 -31.50 -19.84
CA TYR A 14 32.51 -31.25 -21.19
C TYR A 14 31.94 -32.48 -21.93
N ASP A 15 31.79 -33.65 -21.30
CA ASP A 15 31.57 -34.91 -22.04
C ASP A 15 30.25 -35.66 -21.78
N LYS A 16 29.18 -34.98 -21.36
CA LYS A 16 27.82 -35.57 -21.33
C LYS A 16 26.79 -34.68 -22.03
N LEU A 17 27.07 -34.37 -23.30
CA LEU A 17 26.22 -33.58 -24.18
C LEU A 17 25.80 -34.39 -25.42
N SER A 18 25.33 -35.62 -25.22
CA SER A 18 24.87 -36.51 -26.31
C SER A 18 23.40 -36.93 -26.26
N SER A 19 22.61 -36.55 -25.24
CA SER A 19 21.19 -36.95 -25.18
C SER A 19 20.16 -35.81 -25.25
N LEU A 20 20.57 -34.55 -25.43
CA LEU A 20 19.64 -33.44 -25.69
C LEU A 20 20.18 -32.54 -26.81
N LYS A 21 20.28 -33.11 -28.01
CA LYS A 21 20.49 -32.37 -29.26
C LYS A 21 19.12 -32.05 -29.88
N GLN A 22 18.70 -30.79 -29.75
CA GLN A 22 17.84 -29.97 -30.65
C GLN A 22 17.26 -28.87 -29.76
N GLN A 23 17.53 -27.57 -29.92
CA GLN A 23 17.80 -26.77 -31.10
C GLN A 23 18.52 -25.47 -30.68
N SER A 24 19.22 -24.87 -31.65
CA SER A 24 19.86 -23.54 -31.66
C SER A 24 21.23 -23.39 -30.98
N PHE A 25 22.25 -23.51 -31.83
CA PHE A 25 23.59 -22.94 -31.67
C PHE A 25 23.50 -21.44 -31.36
N ILE A 26 23.95 -21.00 -30.18
CA ILE A 26 24.51 -19.66 -29.98
C ILE A 26 25.70 -19.79 -29.02
N SER A 27 26.87 -19.32 -29.47
CA SER A 27 28.13 -19.20 -28.73
C SER A 27 27.94 -18.52 -27.36
N PRO A 28 28.70 -18.88 -26.30
CA PRO A 28 28.55 -18.28 -24.99
C PRO A 28 29.19 -16.89 -24.96
N LYS A 29 28.51 -15.90 -25.52
CA LYS A 29 28.64 -14.52 -25.06
C LYS A 29 27.57 -14.29 -24.01
N ILE A 30 27.96 -14.41 -22.74
CA ILE A 30 27.13 -13.98 -21.60
C ILE A 30 27.13 -12.44 -21.65
N GLN A 31 26.23 -11.90 -22.45
CA GLN A 31 25.95 -10.49 -22.59
C GLN A 31 24.73 -10.20 -21.74
N TYR A 32 24.94 -9.50 -20.61
CA TYR A 32 23.96 -8.95 -19.68
C TYR A 32 22.88 -9.91 -19.15
N GLY A 33 22.89 -10.11 -17.83
CA GLY A 33 21.92 -10.92 -17.11
C GLY A 33 20.48 -10.48 -17.34
N TRP A 34 19.81 -11.21 -18.24
CA TRP A 34 18.38 -11.43 -18.26
C TRP A 34 18.16 -12.83 -18.83
N ILE A 35 17.93 -13.82 -17.97
CA ILE A 35 17.24 -15.04 -18.42
C ILE A 35 15.75 -14.65 -18.49
N LEU A 36 15.38 -14.01 -19.60
CA LEU A 36 13.99 -13.77 -19.95
C LEU A 36 13.38 -15.12 -20.33
N TYR A 37 12.75 -15.79 -19.37
CA TYR A 37 11.70 -16.74 -19.74
C TYR A 37 10.58 -15.93 -20.39
N SER A 38 10.45 -16.13 -21.70
CA SER A 38 9.39 -15.61 -22.55
C SER A 38 8.03 -15.80 -21.89
N LYS A 39 7.35 -14.67 -21.63
CA LYS A 39 5.97 -14.52 -21.11
C LYS A 39 5.74 -15.10 -19.71
N SER A 40 5.07 -14.28 -18.90
CA SER A 40 4.40 -14.64 -17.64
C SER A 40 5.23 -14.46 -16.36
N LEU A 41 4.98 -13.34 -15.66
CA LEU A 41 4.55 -13.24 -14.25
C LEU A 41 5.37 -13.89 -13.11
N TYR A 42 6.34 -14.75 -13.39
CA TYR A 42 7.13 -15.49 -12.41
C TYR A 42 8.52 -14.86 -12.26
N MET A 43 8.96 -14.65 -11.02
CA MET A 43 10.26 -14.04 -10.72
C MET A 43 11.06 -14.93 -9.78
N SER A 44 12.31 -15.22 -10.14
CA SER A 44 13.25 -15.96 -9.31
C SER A 44 14.26 -15.01 -8.66
N ARG A 45 14.64 -15.26 -7.41
CA ARG A 45 15.73 -14.53 -6.75
C ARG A 45 16.94 -15.42 -6.51
N VAL A 46 18.10 -14.77 -6.47
CA VAL A 46 19.42 -15.42 -6.43
C VAL A 46 20.09 -15.21 -5.08
N ASN A 47 20.57 -16.31 -4.46
CA ASN A 47 21.36 -16.28 -3.23
C ASN A 47 22.66 -17.06 -3.42
N ILE A 48 23.67 -16.65 -2.65
CA ILE A 48 24.81 -17.51 -2.29
C ILE A 48 24.36 -18.37 -1.10
N ILE A 49 24.85 -19.61 -1.01
CA ILE A 49 24.50 -20.62 0.02
C ILE A 49 24.16 -19.97 1.37
N CYS A 50 22.89 -20.12 1.81
CA CYS A 50 22.37 -19.62 3.09
C CYS A 50 22.55 -18.11 3.37
N GLY A 51 22.83 -17.29 2.35
CA GLY A 51 22.90 -15.84 2.43
C GLY A 51 21.58 -15.12 2.13
N PRO A 52 21.47 -13.82 2.42
CA PRO A 52 20.33 -12.98 2.01
C PRO A 52 20.23 -12.85 0.48
N PHE A 53 19.04 -12.51 -0.01
CA PHE A 53 18.82 -12.25 -1.45
C PHE A 53 19.75 -11.17 -1.98
N LEU A 54 20.42 -11.47 -3.10
CA LEU A 54 21.24 -10.50 -3.81
C LEU A 54 20.35 -9.37 -4.35
N LYS A 55 20.88 -8.14 -4.34
CA LYS A 55 20.21 -6.99 -4.97
C LYS A 55 20.36 -7.08 -6.48
N ASP A 56 19.33 -6.64 -7.21
CA ASP A 56 19.24 -6.72 -8.68
C ASP A 56 20.33 -5.94 -9.42
N ASN A 57 21.04 -5.03 -8.73
CA ASN A 57 22.07 -4.16 -9.27
C ASN A 57 23.51 -4.61 -8.93
N LEU A 58 23.70 -5.80 -8.36
CA LEU A 58 25.04 -6.33 -8.07
C LEU A 58 25.63 -7.00 -9.31
N THR A 59 26.86 -6.66 -9.66
CA THR A 59 27.63 -7.38 -10.67
C THR A 59 28.25 -8.63 -10.03
N ILE A 60 28.21 -9.77 -10.73
CA ILE A 60 28.76 -11.04 -10.23
C ILE A 60 30.25 -10.88 -9.85
N GLN A 61 30.97 -10.02 -10.56
CA GLN A 61 32.37 -9.65 -10.30
C GLN A 61 32.59 -8.98 -8.93
N SER A 62 31.61 -8.23 -8.40
CA SER A 62 31.74 -7.61 -7.07
C SER A 62 31.50 -8.59 -5.92
N VAL A 63 31.05 -9.80 -6.22
CA VAL A 63 30.63 -10.83 -5.25
C VAL A 63 31.57 -12.04 -5.27
N ALA A 64 32.25 -12.27 -6.39
CA ALA A 64 33.10 -13.44 -6.60
C ALA A 64 34.59 -13.09 -6.52
N ALA A 65 35.24 -13.45 -5.40
CA ALA A 65 36.71 -13.45 -5.30
C ALA A 65 37.35 -14.73 -5.88
N SER A 66 36.54 -15.72 -6.26
CA SER A 66 36.95 -17.06 -6.71
C SER A 66 36.33 -17.43 -8.06
N SER A 67 36.99 -18.34 -8.79
CA SER A 67 36.66 -18.73 -10.17
C SER A 67 35.34 -19.49 -10.33
N ILE A 68 34.68 -19.91 -9.25
CA ILE A 68 33.44 -20.68 -9.28
C ILE A 68 32.44 -20.08 -8.28
N VAL A 69 31.29 -19.65 -8.79
CA VAL A 69 30.17 -19.10 -8.01
C VAL A 69 28.96 -19.99 -8.19
N THR A 70 28.46 -20.57 -7.10
CA THR A 70 27.21 -21.35 -7.11
C THR A 70 26.04 -20.44 -6.74
N LEU A 71 25.10 -20.26 -7.67
CA LEU A 71 23.92 -19.42 -7.50
C LEU A 71 22.67 -20.29 -7.26
N TYR A 72 21.93 -19.99 -6.20
CA TYR A 72 20.68 -20.68 -5.88
C TYR A 72 19.50 -19.82 -6.31
N PHE A 73 18.66 -20.36 -7.18
CA PHE A 73 17.42 -19.71 -7.62
C PHE A 73 16.26 -20.19 -6.75
N THR A 74 15.55 -19.25 -6.14
CA THR A 74 14.28 -19.51 -5.46
C THR A 74 13.16 -18.93 -6.29
N ASP A 75 12.23 -19.77 -6.75
CA ASP A 75 10.98 -19.33 -7.35
C ASP A 75 10.07 -18.73 -6.27
N LEU A 76 9.72 -17.45 -6.43
CA LEU A 76 8.82 -16.73 -5.53
C LEU A 76 7.35 -16.81 -5.98
N GLY A 77 7.07 -17.50 -7.08
CA GLY A 77 5.77 -17.55 -7.73
C GLY A 77 5.41 -16.23 -8.41
N GLN A 78 4.12 -16.06 -8.70
CA GLN A 78 3.62 -14.90 -9.42
C GLN A 78 3.83 -13.59 -8.64
N GLN A 79 4.59 -12.66 -9.23
CA GLN A 79 4.94 -11.37 -8.63
C GLN A 79 4.27 -10.20 -9.33
N VAL A 80 3.97 -9.15 -8.56
CA VAL A 80 3.39 -7.90 -9.07
C VAL A 80 4.14 -6.72 -8.46
N SER A 81 4.28 -5.63 -9.23
CA SER A 81 4.92 -4.40 -8.74
C SER A 81 4.09 -3.76 -7.63
N TRP A 82 4.73 -3.14 -6.64
CA TRP A 82 4.03 -2.44 -5.57
C TRP A 82 3.15 -1.30 -6.08
N THR A 83 3.57 -0.60 -7.14
CA THR A 83 2.75 0.46 -7.76
C THR A 83 1.44 -0.10 -8.30
N THR A 84 1.50 -1.23 -9.04
CA THR A 84 0.29 -1.92 -9.50
C THR A 84 -0.58 -2.37 -8.34
N VAL A 85 0.02 -2.83 -7.24
CA VAL A 85 -0.75 -3.23 -6.05
C VAL A 85 -1.55 -2.08 -5.48
N PHE A 86 -0.92 -0.93 -5.23
CA PHE A 86 -1.60 0.23 -4.69
C PHE A 86 -2.67 0.78 -5.65
N LEU A 87 -2.37 0.87 -6.94
CA LEU A 87 -3.36 1.33 -7.93
C LEU A 87 -4.59 0.44 -7.96
N ALA A 88 -4.42 -0.89 -7.98
CA ALA A 88 -5.55 -1.82 -7.96
C ALA A 88 -6.30 -1.80 -6.61
N GLU A 89 -5.57 -1.71 -5.49
CA GLU A 89 -6.13 -1.60 -4.14
C GLU A 89 -7.07 -0.38 -4.02
N TYR A 90 -6.69 0.76 -4.58
CA TYR A 90 -7.41 2.04 -4.44
C TYR A 90 -8.41 2.34 -5.56
N THR A 91 -8.21 1.82 -6.78
CA THR A 91 -9.18 2.00 -7.88
C THR A 91 -10.49 1.29 -7.60
N GLY A 92 -10.44 0.09 -7.00
CA GLY A 92 -11.64 -0.67 -6.69
C GLY A 92 -12.61 0.05 -5.77
N PRO A 93 -12.19 0.53 -4.58
CA PRO A 93 -13.05 1.30 -3.69
C PRO A 93 -13.71 2.50 -4.38
N LEU A 94 -12.97 3.25 -5.19
CA LEU A 94 -13.52 4.39 -5.94
C LEU A 94 -14.67 3.97 -6.87
N LEU A 95 -14.44 2.96 -7.71
CA LEU A 95 -15.43 2.48 -8.66
C LEU A 95 -16.63 1.82 -7.97
N ILE A 96 -16.36 0.95 -6.99
CA ILE A 96 -17.39 0.24 -6.22
C ILE A 96 -18.31 1.24 -5.53
N TYR A 97 -17.76 2.25 -4.83
CA TYR A 97 -18.59 3.22 -4.14
C TYR A 97 -19.49 3.98 -5.12
N LEU A 98 -18.96 4.40 -6.27
CA LEU A 98 -19.73 5.08 -7.32
C LEU A 98 -20.87 4.19 -7.86
N LEU A 99 -20.64 2.89 -8.04
CA LEU A 99 -21.69 1.95 -8.47
C LEU A 99 -22.86 1.90 -7.48
N PHE A 100 -22.58 1.86 -6.16
CA PHE A 100 -23.64 1.91 -5.14
C PHE A 100 -24.32 3.29 -5.07
N TYR A 101 -23.55 4.37 -5.22
CA TYR A 101 -24.07 5.74 -5.22
C TYR A 101 -25.05 6.00 -6.36
N LEU A 102 -24.78 5.44 -7.56
CA LEU A 102 -25.69 5.53 -8.71
C LEU A 102 -27.01 4.76 -8.50
N ARG A 103 -27.13 3.95 -7.43
CA ARG A 103 -28.30 3.12 -7.12
C ARG A 103 -28.79 2.35 -8.34
N ILE A 104 -27.86 1.69 -9.04
CA ILE A 104 -28.17 0.91 -10.24
C ILE A 104 -29.31 -0.08 -9.90
N PRO A 105 -30.28 -0.26 -10.83
CA PRO A 105 -31.19 -1.40 -10.84
C PRO A 105 -30.54 -2.68 -10.27
N TYR A 106 -31.27 -3.47 -9.49
CA TYR A 106 -30.82 -4.74 -8.87
C TYR A 106 -30.03 -4.64 -7.57
N ILE A 107 -29.40 -3.50 -7.22
CA ILE A 107 -28.72 -3.33 -5.91
C ILE A 107 -29.72 -2.98 -4.81
N TYR A 108 -30.65 -2.09 -5.14
CA TYR A 108 -31.72 -1.63 -4.25
C TYR A 108 -33.08 -1.82 -4.92
N ASP A 109 -34.14 -1.89 -4.13
CA ASP A 109 -35.49 -1.95 -4.67
C ASP A 109 -35.81 -0.70 -5.52
N MET A 110 -36.27 -0.92 -6.75
CA MET A 110 -36.52 0.17 -7.70
C MET A 110 -37.64 1.10 -7.27
N LYS A 111 -38.71 0.55 -6.67
CA LYS A 111 -39.85 1.36 -6.22
C LYS A 111 -39.42 2.24 -5.05
N GLU A 112 -38.58 1.72 -4.17
CA GLU A 112 -38.07 2.51 -3.04
C GLU A 112 -37.06 3.57 -3.47
N SER A 113 -36.16 3.23 -4.41
CA SER A 113 -35.12 4.14 -4.91
C SER A 113 -35.69 5.32 -5.71
N SER A 114 -36.73 5.09 -6.50
CA SER A 114 -37.41 6.14 -7.29
C SER A 114 -38.26 7.07 -6.44
N ARG A 115 -38.76 6.61 -5.29
CA ARG A 115 -39.62 7.39 -4.40
C ARG A 115 -38.85 8.25 -3.40
N ARG A 116 -37.58 7.92 -3.11
CA ARG A 116 -36.79 8.57 -2.06
C ARG A 116 -35.57 9.27 -2.64
N LEU A 117 -35.59 10.60 -2.60
CA LEU A 117 -34.43 11.44 -2.92
C LEU A 117 -33.27 11.15 -1.96
N CYS A 118 -32.04 11.22 -2.47
CA CYS A 118 -30.84 11.09 -1.65
C CYS A 118 -30.74 12.28 -0.68
N HIS A 119 -30.41 11.99 0.58
CA HIS A 119 -30.12 13.05 1.54
C HIS A 119 -28.81 13.76 1.16
N PRO A 120 -28.67 15.08 1.45
CA PRO A 120 -27.44 15.83 1.14
C PRO A 120 -26.15 15.20 1.66
N VAL A 121 -26.21 14.55 2.83
CA VAL A 121 -25.07 13.84 3.43
C VAL A 121 -24.60 12.65 2.60
N VAL A 122 -25.47 12.01 1.81
CA VAL A 122 -25.10 10.90 0.91
C VAL A 122 -24.23 11.43 -0.24
N HIS A 123 -24.61 12.57 -0.82
CA HIS A 123 -23.80 13.24 -1.84
C HIS A 123 -22.44 13.69 -1.30
N LEU A 124 -22.44 14.27 -0.10
CA LEU A 124 -21.20 14.69 0.56
C LEU A 124 -20.31 13.50 0.91
N ALA A 125 -20.88 12.38 1.38
CA ALA A 125 -20.15 11.17 1.67
C ALA A 125 -19.51 10.58 0.40
N CYS A 126 -20.25 10.56 -0.71
CA CYS A 126 -19.72 10.17 -2.02
C CYS A 126 -18.55 11.06 -2.45
N PHE A 127 -18.71 12.38 -2.33
CA PHE A 127 -17.65 13.34 -2.65
C PHE A 127 -16.39 13.12 -1.79
N CYS A 128 -16.53 13.02 -0.47
CA CYS A 128 -15.41 12.77 0.44
C CYS A 128 -14.71 11.44 0.13
N HIS A 129 -15.47 10.37 -0.09
CA HIS A 129 -14.92 9.06 -0.44
C HIS A 129 -14.16 9.11 -1.78
N CYS A 130 -14.71 9.80 -2.79
CA CYS A 130 -14.05 9.95 -4.08
C CYS A 130 -12.74 10.74 -3.94
N ILE A 131 -12.76 11.89 -3.26
CA ILE A 131 -11.54 12.69 -3.03
C ILE A 131 -10.46 11.86 -2.35
N HIS A 132 -10.82 11.08 -1.33
CA HIS A 132 -9.87 10.25 -0.60
C HIS A 132 -9.15 9.24 -1.50
N TYR A 133 -9.90 8.45 -2.28
CA TYR A 133 -9.29 7.45 -3.16
C TYR A 133 -8.63 8.06 -4.40
N ILE A 134 -9.13 9.19 -4.91
CA ILE A 134 -8.47 9.96 -5.98
C ILE A 134 -7.11 10.48 -5.48
N ARG A 135 -7.05 11.05 -4.27
CA ARG A 135 -5.78 11.47 -3.65
C ARG A 135 -4.81 10.30 -3.58
N TYR A 136 -5.23 9.14 -3.08
CA TYR A 136 -4.38 7.95 -3.02
C TYR A 136 -3.86 7.50 -4.40
N LEU A 137 -4.70 7.53 -5.43
CA LEU A 137 -4.33 7.26 -6.82
C LEU A 137 -3.25 8.24 -7.30
N LEU A 138 -3.50 9.54 -7.16
CA LEU A 138 -2.58 10.59 -7.59
C LEU A 138 -1.26 10.54 -6.81
N GLU A 139 -1.31 10.35 -5.50
CA GLU A 139 -0.11 10.20 -4.67
C GLU A 139 0.69 8.97 -5.06
N THR A 140 0.04 7.84 -5.34
CA THR A 140 0.71 6.62 -5.81
C THR A 140 1.43 6.84 -7.15
N LEU A 141 0.83 7.61 -8.06
CA LEU A 141 1.40 7.89 -9.38
C LEU A 141 2.50 8.95 -9.36
N PHE A 142 2.33 10.00 -8.57
CA PHE A 142 3.13 11.23 -8.69
C PHE A 142 3.98 11.58 -7.48
N VAL A 143 3.65 11.07 -6.28
CA VAL A 143 4.31 11.43 -5.03
C VAL A 143 5.15 10.28 -4.48
N HIS A 144 4.56 9.08 -4.39
CA HIS A 144 5.19 7.94 -3.75
C HIS A 144 6.38 7.41 -4.57
N LYS A 145 7.56 7.41 -3.95
CA LYS A 145 8.72 6.68 -4.43
C LYS A 145 8.66 5.24 -3.95
N VAL A 146 7.85 4.46 -4.65
CA VAL A 146 7.72 3.03 -4.37
C VAL A 146 9.05 2.35 -4.72
N SER A 147 9.58 1.54 -3.79
CA SER A 147 10.81 0.80 -4.06
C SER A 147 10.59 -0.16 -5.23
N ALA A 148 11.64 -0.46 -6.01
CA ALA A 148 11.61 -1.42 -7.13
C ALA A 148 11.30 -2.88 -6.71
N GLY A 149 10.85 -3.09 -5.47
CA GLY A 149 10.43 -4.38 -4.96
C GLY A 149 9.15 -4.87 -5.64
N HIS A 150 9.01 -6.19 -5.60
CA HIS A 150 7.81 -6.89 -6.02
C HIS A 150 7.20 -7.60 -4.82
N THR A 151 5.90 -7.88 -4.91
CA THR A 151 5.16 -8.64 -3.88
C THR A 151 4.40 -9.78 -4.53
N PRO A 152 4.23 -10.92 -3.82
CA PRO A 152 3.42 -12.02 -4.32
C PRO A 152 1.99 -11.60 -4.67
N LEU A 153 1.46 -12.07 -5.80
CA LEU A 153 0.09 -11.76 -6.24
C LEU A 153 -0.98 -12.04 -5.18
N LYS A 154 -0.79 -13.08 -4.37
CA LYS A 154 -1.70 -13.39 -3.26
C LYS A 154 -1.89 -12.22 -2.28
N ASN A 155 -0.88 -11.36 -2.11
CA ASN A 155 -0.97 -10.20 -1.24
C ASN A 155 -1.87 -9.14 -1.86
N LEU A 156 -1.74 -8.92 -3.18
CA LEU A 156 -2.65 -8.05 -3.94
C LEU A 156 -4.11 -8.50 -3.78
N ILE A 157 -4.37 -9.80 -4.01
CA ILE A 157 -5.75 -10.32 -3.93
C ILE A 157 -6.33 -10.12 -2.52
N LYS A 158 -5.55 -10.38 -1.47
CA LYS A 158 -5.98 -10.17 -0.07
C LYS A 158 -6.28 -8.69 0.22
N SER A 159 -5.38 -7.81 -0.21
CA SER A 159 -5.54 -6.36 -0.12
C SER A 159 -6.83 -5.91 -0.80
N CYS A 160 -7.01 -6.23 -2.09
CA CYS A 160 -8.21 -5.87 -2.83
C CYS A 160 -9.47 -6.44 -2.17
N ALA A 161 -9.48 -7.73 -1.82
CA ALA A 161 -10.65 -8.33 -1.17
C ALA A 161 -11.05 -7.60 0.11
N PHE A 162 -10.08 -7.20 0.93
CA PHE A 162 -10.33 -6.42 2.15
C PHE A 162 -10.93 -5.05 1.82
N TYR A 163 -10.22 -4.20 1.06
CA TYR A 163 -10.67 -2.83 0.81
C TYR A 163 -11.95 -2.77 -0.04
N TRP A 164 -12.07 -3.61 -1.06
CA TRP A 164 -13.23 -3.64 -1.95
C TRP A 164 -14.47 -4.17 -1.22
N GLY A 165 -14.29 -5.20 -0.38
CA GLY A 165 -15.36 -5.76 0.44
C GLY A 165 -15.89 -4.75 1.46
N PHE A 166 -14.99 -4.11 2.22
CA PHE A 166 -15.40 -3.07 3.18
C PHE A 166 -16.02 -1.86 2.50
N THR A 167 -15.50 -1.44 1.35
CA THR A 167 -16.09 -0.34 0.57
C THR A 167 -17.50 -0.71 0.11
N SER A 168 -17.71 -1.94 -0.36
CA SER A 168 -19.05 -2.41 -0.74
C SER A 168 -20.01 -2.36 0.45
N TRP A 169 -19.57 -2.81 1.63
CA TRP A 169 -20.39 -2.79 2.83
C TRP A 169 -20.73 -1.36 3.28
N ILE A 170 -19.73 -0.47 3.30
CA ILE A 170 -19.91 0.95 3.62
C ILE A 170 -20.87 1.62 2.63
N ALA A 171 -20.60 1.48 1.33
CA ALA A 171 -21.35 2.12 0.28
C ALA A 171 -22.79 1.61 0.22
N TYR A 172 -23.01 0.30 0.46
CA TYR A 172 -24.35 -0.27 0.53
C TYR A 172 -25.23 0.46 1.55
N TYR A 173 -24.75 0.64 2.78
CA TYR A 173 -25.53 1.25 3.86
C TYR A 173 -25.71 2.76 3.72
N ILE A 174 -24.67 3.49 3.31
CA ILE A 174 -24.76 4.95 3.15
C ILE A 174 -25.71 5.32 2.01
N ASN A 175 -25.64 4.58 0.89
CA ASN A 175 -26.44 4.90 -0.29
C ASN A 175 -27.82 4.24 -0.28
N HIS A 176 -28.13 3.39 0.70
CA HIS A 176 -29.42 2.70 0.78
C HIS A 176 -30.60 3.71 0.80
N PRO A 177 -31.73 3.46 0.10
CA PRO A 177 -32.91 4.33 0.13
C PRO A 177 -33.50 4.58 1.54
N ARG A 178 -33.24 3.66 2.47
CA ARG A 178 -33.63 3.75 3.90
C ARG A 178 -32.58 4.40 4.80
N TYR A 179 -31.48 4.88 4.25
CA TYR A 179 -30.49 5.59 5.04
C TYR A 179 -31.13 6.79 5.74
N THR A 180 -30.94 6.86 7.06
CA THR A 180 -31.38 7.99 7.88
C THR A 180 -30.20 8.93 8.14
N PRO A 181 -30.37 10.26 7.98
CA PRO A 181 -29.34 11.22 8.31
C PRO A 181 -28.83 11.10 9.76
N PRO A 182 -27.62 11.59 10.04
CA PRO A 182 -27.04 11.53 11.38
C PRO A 182 -27.87 12.33 12.41
N SER A 183 -27.85 11.86 13.66
CA SER A 183 -28.78 12.27 14.72
C SER A 183 -28.59 13.72 15.17
N PHE A 184 -27.38 14.28 15.10
CA PHE A 184 -27.10 15.67 15.45
C PHE A 184 -27.17 16.63 14.25
N GLY A 185 -27.68 16.15 13.11
CA GLY A 185 -28.05 16.96 11.95
C GLY A 185 -26.88 17.66 11.25
N TYR A 186 -27.17 18.81 10.64
CA TYR A 186 -26.23 19.52 9.76
C TYR A 186 -24.92 19.92 10.42
N ARG A 187 -24.95 20.33 11.70
CA ARG A 187 -23.73 20.77 12.41
C ARG A 187 -22.70 19.64 12.53
N GLN A 188 -23.14 18.43 12.87
CA GLN A 188 -22.30 17.23 12.88
C GLN A 188 -21.70 16.98 11.50
N VAL A 189 -22.56 16.97 10.47
CA VAL A 189 -22.12 16.72 9.08
C VAL A 189 -21.08 17.74 8.63
N ALA A 190 -21.34 19.04 8.84
CA ALA A 190 -20.47 20.12 8.38
C ALA A 190 -19.11 20.11 9.09
N VAL A 191 -19.09 19.98 10.43
CA VAL A 191 -17.85 19.92 11.21
C VAL A 191 -17.03 18.68 10.84
N SER A 192 -17.68 17.53 10.69
CA SER A 192 -17.01 16.30 10.26
C SER A 192 -16.44 16.40 8.85
N ALA A 193 -17.16 17.03 7.91
CA ALA A 193 -16.65 17.24 6.56
C ALA A 193 -15.44 18.18 6.52
N ILE A 194 -15.45 19.27 7.31
CA ILE A 194 -14.30 20.17 7.43
C ILE A 194 -13.09 19.42 8.01
N ASN A 195 -13.29 18.68 9.10
CA ASN A 195 -12.22 17.89 9.71
C ASN A 195 -11.66 16.82 8.75
N PHE A 196 -12.54 16.17 7.98
CA PHE A 196 -12.14 15.24 6.93
C PHE A 196 -11.20 15.90 5.91
N LEU A 197 -11.57 17.06 5.37
CA LEU A 197 -10.76 17.77 4.38
C LEU A 197 -9.41 18.25 4.95
N ILE A 198 -9.39 18.72 6.20
CA ILE A 198 -8.17 19.07 6.92
C ILE A 198 -7.26 17.84 7.05
N CYS A 199 -7.82 16.68 7.37
CA CYS A 199 -7.08 15.43 7.48
C CYS A 199 -6.55 14.95 6.12
N GLU A 200 -7.34 15.01 5.05
CA GLU A 200 -6.90 14.67 3.69
C GLU A 200 -5.74 15.56 3.22
N ALA A 201 -5.86 16.88 3.43
CA ALA A 201 -4.79 17.83 3.13
C ALA A 201 -3.54 17.54 3.97
N GLY A 202 -3.73 17.30 5.27
CA GLY A 202 -2.64 16.96 6.19
C GLY A 202 -1.88 15.72 5.74
N ASN A 203 -2.60 14.63 5.43
CA ASN A 203 -2.01 13.39 4.94
C ASN A 203 -1.19 13.64 3.67
N HIS A 204 -1.75 14.39 2.71
CA HIS A 204 -1.04 14.73 1.48
C HIS A 204 0.28 15.46 1.72
N PHE A 205 0.26 16.53 2.52
CA PHE A 205 1.47 17.30 2.80
C PHE A 205 2.54 16.46 3.53
N ILE A 206 2.12 15.57 4.43
CA ILE A 206 3.04 14.62 5.05
C ILE A 206 3.64 13.68 4.00
N ASN A 207 2.83 13.09 3.12
CA ASN A 207 3.33 12.15 2.10
C ASN A 207 4.31 12.84 1.12
N VAL A 208 4.06 14.10 0.77
CA VAL A 208 4.99 14.91 -0.03
C VAL A 208 6.32 15.12 0.68
N VAL A 209 6.31 15.44 1.98
CA VAL A 209 7.54 15.53 2.78
C VAL A 209 8.26 14.18 2.83
N LEU A 210 7.54 13.09 3.07
CA LEU A 210 8.13 11.74 3.13
C LEU A 210 8.74 11.28 1.80
N ALA A 211 8.23 11.76 0.67
CA ALA A 211 8.78 11.46 -0.65
C ALA A 211 10.10 12.18 -0.97
N HIS A 212 10.50 13.17 -0.15
CA HIS A 212 11.68 13.97 -0.43
C HIS A 212 12.98 13.15 -0.28
N PRO A 213 13.97 13.29 -1.20
CA PRO A 213 15.19 12.46 -1.20
C PRO A 213 15.97 12.48 0.11
N ASN A 214 15.95 13.61 0.84
CA ASN A 214 16.65 13.77 2.11
C ASN A 214 16.14 12.82 3.22
N HIS A 215 14.98 12.20 3.01
CA HIS A 215 14.37 11.24 3.92
C HIS A 215 14.43 9.79 3.39
N THR A 216 14.99 9.56 2.20
CA THR A 216 15.11 8.25 1.57
C THR A 216 16.58 7.89 1.28
N GLY A 217 17.11 6.82 1.88
CA GLY A 217 18.48 6.32 1.59
C GLY A 217 19.41 6.20 2.82
N ASN A 218 20.71 5.95 2.55
CA ASN A 218 21.72 5.71 3.58
C ASN A 218 21.97 6.95 4.46
N ASN A 219 21.94 8.15 3.88
CA ASN A 219 22.11 9.43 4.60
C ASN A 219 20.78 10.08 5.00
N ALA A 220 19.68 9.33 5.00
CA ALA A 220 18.36 9.88 5.28
C ALA A 220 18.27 10.45 6.70
N CYS A 221 17.79 11.69 6.80
CA CYS A 221 17.43 12.36 8.05
C CYS A 221 15.95 12.08 8.39
N PHE A 222 15.59 12.16 9.67
CA PHE A 222 14.18 12.12 10.06
C PHE A 222 13.43 13.35 9.49
N PRO A 223 12.22 13.18 8.94
CA PRO A 223 11.41 14.29 8.45
C PRO A 223 11.17 15.38 9.51
N SER A 224 11.61 16.60 9.24
CA SER A 224 11.33 17.74 10.10
C SER A 224 10.11 18.51 9.61
N PRO A 225 9.32 19.10 10.55
CA PRO A 225 8.27 20.03 10.19
C PRO A 225 8.86 21.24 9.44
N ASN A 226 8.07 21.80 8.53
CA ASN A 226 8.38 23.02 7.79
C ASN A 226 7.35 24.13 8.11
N TYR A 227 7.33 25.19 7.31
CA TYR A 227 6.43 26.34 7.50
C TYR A 227 4.94 25.97 7.38
N ASN A 228 4.61 24.86 6.71
CA ASN A 228 3.25 24.39 6.57
C ASN A 228 2.75 23.76 7.89
N PRO A 229 1.66 24.27 8.49
CA PRO A 229 1.15 23.78 9.77
C PRO A 229 0.74 22.30 9.76
N PHE A 230 0.37 21.75 8.61
CA PHE A 230 0.08 20.31 8.48
C PHE A 230 1.28 19.43 8.79
N THR A 231 2.50 19.94 8.61
CA THR A 231 3.71 19.18 8.91
C THR A 231 4.10 19.25 10.38
N TRP A 232 3.53 20.17 11.17
CA TRP A 232 3.85 20.32 12.59
C TRP A 232 3.46 19.11 13.41
N MET A 233 2.60 18.24 12.89
CA MET A 233 2.31 16.94 13.50
C MET A 233 3.60 16.11 13.69
N PHE A 234 4.65 16.32 12.88
CA PHE A 234 5.96 15.71 13.11
C PHE A 234 6.58 16.08 14.46
N PHE A 235 6.22 17.19 15.11
CA PHE A 235 6.72 17.49 16.46
C PHE A 235 6.21 16.47 17.49
N LEU A 236 5.00 15.95 17.30
CA LEU A 236 4.30 15.12 18.27
C LEU A 236 4.45 13.62 17.98
N VAL A 237 4.42 13.23 16.69
CA VAL A 237 4.37 11.83 16.29
C VAL A 237 5.35 11.49 15.18
N SER A 238 5.68 10.20 15.10
CA SER A 238 6.62 9.69 14.10
C SER A 238 5.98 9.36 12.75
N CYS A 239 4.70 8.98 12.74
CA CYS A 239 3.95 8.62 11.54
C CYS A 239 2.69 9.50 11.38
N PRO A 240 2.84 10.81 11.15
CA PRO A 240 1.70 11.74 11.10
C PRO A 240 0.74 11.47 9.94
N ASN A 241 1.21 10.82 8.86
CA ASN A 241 0.35 10.39 7.75
C ASN A 241 -0.72 9.40 8.24
N TYR A 242 -0.39 8.49 9.17
CA TYR A 242 -1.36 7.58 9.76
C TYR A 242 -2.31 8.27 10.73
N THR A 243 -1.84 9.30 11.46
CA THR A 243 -2.68 10.13 12.32
C THR A 243 -3.76 10.84 11.51
N TYR A 244 -3.36 11.50 10.41
CA TYR A 244 -4.29 12.17 9.51
C TYR A 244 -5.25 11.18 8.85
N GLU A 245 -4.74 10.04 8.38
CA GLU A 245 -5.58 9.00 7.78
C GLU A 245 -6.69 8.52 8.71
N ILE A 246 -6.36 8.18 9.96
CA ILE A 246 -7.35 7.77 10.95
C ILE A 246 -8.30 8.92 11.25
N GLY A 247 -7.80 10.16 11.31
CA GLY A 247 -8.63 11.37 11.45
C GLY A 247 -9.68 11.52 10.34
N SER A 248 -9.31 11.22 9.09
CA SER A 248 -10.25 11.17 7.96
C SER A 248 -11.34 10.12 8.20
N TRP A 249 -10.96 8.89 8.55
CA TRP A 249 -11.94 7.81 8.77
C TRP A 249 -12.84 8.01 10.00
N ILE A 250 -12.32 8.59 11.08
CA ILE A 250 -13.12 9.02 12.24
C ILE A 250 -14.11 10.11 11.81
N SER A 251 -13.64 11.12 11.07
CA SER A 251 -14.50 12.20 10.57
C SER A 251 -15.59 11.65 9.65
N PHE A 252 -15.25 10.70 8.77
CA PHE A 252 -16.21 10.03 7.90
C PHE A 252 -17.23 9.22 8.70
N THR A 253 -16.79 8.50 9.75
CA THR A 253 -17.67 7.76 10.68
C THR A 253 -18.69 8.69 11.34
N ILE A 254 -18.23 9.83 11.87
CA ILE A 254 -19.11 10.81 12.51
C ILE A 254 -20.04 11.44 11.47
N MET A 255 -19.56 11.75 10.28
CA MET A 255 -20.36 12.35 9.21
C MET A 255 -21.52 11.46 8.77
N THR A 256 -21.26 10.16 8.57
CA THR A 256 -22.27 9.22 8.05
C THR A 256 -23.07 8.54 9.15
N GLN A 257 -22.52 8.43 10.35
CA GLN A 257 -23.09 7.73 11.50
C GLN A 257 -23.55 6.31 11.16
N THR A 258 -22.71 5.56 10.43
CA THR A 258 -23.00 4.19 10.00
C THR A 258 -22.04 3.18 10.64
N LEU A 259 -22.59 2.05 11.10
CA LEU A 259 -21.81 0.99 11.75
C LEU A 259 -20.66 0.43 10.89
N PRO A 260 -20.86 0.15 9.58
CA PRO A 260 -19.77 -0.36 8.74
C PRO A 260 -18.54 0.57 8.69
N VAL A 261 -18.76 1.88 8.66
CA VAL A 261 -17.66 2.86 8.63
C VAL A 261 -16.91 2.87 9.96
N GLY A 262 -17.63 2.80 11.08
CA GLY A 262 -17.02 2.71 12.42
C GLY A 262 -16.17 1.44 12.59
N ILE A 263 -16.67 0.29 12.12
CA ILE A 263 -15.93 -0.99 12.17
C ILE A 263 -14.67 -0.90 11.31
N PHE A 264 -14.79 -0.40 10.07
CA PHE A 264 -13.64 -0.23 9.19
C PHE A 264 -12.58 0.70 9.81
N THR A 265 -13.01 1.84 10.35
CA THR A 265 -12.13 2.80 11.04
C THR A 265 -11.40 2.15 12.20
N LEU A 266 -12.08 1.35 13.03
CA LEU A 266 -11.47 0.65 14.14
C LEU A 266 -10.39 -0.35 13.68
N LEU A 267 -10.73 -1.21 12.70
CA LEU A 267 -9.79 -2.21 12.18
C LEU A 267 -8.57 -1.55 11.53
N MET A 268 -8.79 -0.50 10.74
CA MET A 268 -7.71 0.27 10.11
C MET A 268 -6.84 0.98 11.15
N SER A 269 -7.43 1.51 12.22
CA SER A 269 -6.69 2.14 13.32
C SER A 269 -5.78 1.15 14.04
N ILE A 270 -6.26 -0.06 14.31
CA ILE A 270 -5.45 -1.14 14.91
C ILE A 270 -4.29 -1.51 13.98
N GLN A 271 -4.57 -1.72 12.70
CA GLN A 271 -3.54 -2.12 11.73
C GLN A 271 -2.45 -1.04 11.57
N MET A 272 -2.85 0.22 11.40
CA MET A 272 -1.91 1.33 11.27
C MET A 272 -1.13 1.59 12.56
N SER A 273 -1.74 1.39 13.73
CA SER A 273 -1.04 1.45 15.03
C SER A 273 0.14 0.49 15.08
N LEU A 274 -0.08 -0.77 14.67
CA LEU A 274 0.98 -1.79 14.64
C LEU A 274 2.10 -1.42 13.65
N TRP A 275 1.74 -0.89 12.48
CA TRP A 275 2.70 -0.39 11.50
C TRP A 275 3.49 0.82 12.00
N ALA A 276 2.82 1.76 12.66
CA ALA A 276 3.42 2.96 13.21
C ALA A 276 4.43 2.61 14.30
N GLN A 277 4.09 1.72 15.22
CA GLN A 277 5.01 1.25 16.26
C GLN A 277 6.25 0.58 15.67
N LYS A 278 6.08 -0.25 14.64
CA LYS A 278 7.21 -0.87 13.94
C LYS A 278 8.12 0.18 13.29
N LYS A 279 7.54 1.17 12.61
CA LYS A 279 8.31 2.28 12.01
C LYS A 279 9.00 3.14 13.07
N HIS A 280 8.31 3.47 14.16
CA HIS A 280 8.86 4.25 15.26
C HIS A 280 10.08 3.56 15.90
N LYS A 281 10.00 2.24 16.15
CA LYS A 281 11.16 1.47 16.64
C LYS A 281 12.36 1.52 15.69
N ILE A 282 12.14 1.54 14.38
CA ILE A 282 13.21 1.69 13.38
C ILE A 282 13.82 3.10 13.47
N TYR A 283 12.99 4.14 13.58
CA TYR A 283 13.45 5.52 13.71
C TYR A 283 14.23 5.78 15.00
N LEU A 284 13.80 5.22 16.13
CA LEU A 284 14.53 5.31 17.40
C LEU A 284 15.96 4.77 17.26
N LYS A 285 16.12 3.58 16.66
CA LYS A 285 17.44 2.98 16.42
C LYS A 285 18.33 3.82 15.49
N LYS A 286 17.73 4.56 14.55
CA LYS A 286 18.47 5.33 13.53
C LYS A 286 18.83 6.75 13.98
N PHE A 287 17.99 7.39 14.81
CA PHE A 287 18.07 8.83 15.10
C PHE A 287 18.13 9.20 16.59
N ASN A 288 18.19 8.19 17.48
CA ASN A 288 18.37 8.15 18.95
C ASN A 288 18.01 9.37 19.82
N SER A 289 18.54 10.58 19.61
CA SER A 289 18.41 11.68 20.58
C SER A 289 17.08 12.47 20.49
N TYR A 290 16.52 12.69 19.30
CA TYR A 290 15.32 13.53 19.11
C TYR A 290 13.99 12.74 19.15
N MET A 291 14.04 11.42 18.96
CA MET A 291 12.83 10.60 18.75
C MET A 291 12.14 10.13 20.03
N HIS A 292 12.83 10.12 21.18
CA HIS A 292 12.27 9.59 22.45
C HIS A 292 11.08 10.39 23.01
N ARG A 293 10.88 11.63 22.58
CA ARG A 293 9.75 12.48 23.03
C ARG A 293 8.49 12.33 22.18
N LYS A 294 8.57 11.61 21.05
CA LYS A 294 7.47 11.49 20.10
C LYS A 294 6.70 10.20 20.30
N SER A 295 5.39 10.26 20.13
CA SER A 295 4.55 9.07 20.01
C SER A 295 4.68 8.45 18.61
N ALA A 296 4.25 7.20 18.42
CA ALA A 296 4.31 6.52 17.13
C ALA A 296 3.27 7.09 16.14
N MET A 297 2.04 7.33 16.59
CA MET A 297 0.89 7.71 15.77
C MET A 297 -0.14 8.60 16.48
N ILE A 298 -0.53 8.29 17.72
CA ILE A 298 -1.54 9.08 18.44
C ILE A 298 -0.79 9.93 19.47
N PRO A 299 -0.84 11.28 19.38
CA PRO A 299 -0.13 12.13 20.31
C PRO A 299 -0.45 11.76 21.76
N PHE A 300 0.60 11.57 22.57
CA PHE A 300 0.54 11.27 24.01
C PHE A 300 -0.08 9.93 24.42
N ILE A 301 -0.52 9.10 23.46
CA ILE A 301 -1.10 7.77 23.75
C ILE A 301 -0.23 6.67 23.18
N LEU A 302 0.09 6.75 21.88
CA LEU A 302 0.70 5.66 21.12
C LEU A 302 1.74 6.17 20.15
#